data_AF-A0A537QK34-F1
#
_entry.id   AF-A0A537QK34-F1
#
_cell.length_a   1.000
_cell.length_b   1.000
_cell.length_c   1.000
_cell.angle_alpha   90.00
_cell.angle_beta   90.00
_cell.angle_gamma   90.00
#
_symmetry.space_group_name_H-M   'P 1'
#
loop_
_entity.id
_entity.type
_entity.pdbx_description
1 polymer ?
#
loop_
_entity_poly.entity_id
_entity_poly.type
_entity_poly.pdbx_seq_one_letter_code
_entity_poly.pdbx_strand_id
1 'polypeptide(L)'
;MGEAKRRGNAGLGERRAPVLHAEAPPPGTFKIENPLVIMFADPNGEVVCHIHPSERCPTHETYGLLIADLVRHVARAFDVSEADVWEWVVKERHYPTTKITNPS
;
A
#
# COMPACT_ATOMS: atom_id res chain seq x y z
N MET A 1 -34.63 47.64 -5.52
CA MET A 1 -33.86 47.85 -4.28
C MET A 1 -34.22 46.75 -3.30
N GLY A 2 -33.23 46.01 -2.78
CA GLY A 2 -33.41 45.03 -1.70
C GLY A 2 -32.70 43.70 -1.95
N GLU A 3 -31.41 43.65 -1.63
CA GLU A 3 -30.54 42.47 -1.73
C GLU A 3 -30.74 41.44 -0.60
N ALA A 4 -30.35 40.20 -0.92
CA ALA A 4 -29.68 39.20 -0.09
C ALA A 4 -30.39 38.55 1.12
N LYS A 5 -30.58 37.22 1.02
CA LYS A 5 -29.92 36.30 1.96
C LYS A 5 -29.72 34.91 1.36
N ARG A 6 -28.46 34.58 1.07
CA ARG A 6 -27.98 33.23 0.76
C ARG A 6 -28.15 32.34 2.00
N ARG A 7 -28.73 31.14 1.82
CA ARG A 7 -28.51 30.00 2.72
C ARG A 7 -27.92 28.89 1.87
N GLY A 8 -26.63 28.63 2.08
CA GLY A 8 -25.95 27.47 1.53
C GLY A 8 -26.52 26.21 2.17
N ASN A 9 -26.81 25.21 1.35
CA ASN A 9 -27.06 23.86 1.81
C ASN A 9 -25.91 23.00 1.29
N ALA A 10 -25.07 22.57 2.22
CA ALA A 10 -23.98 21.63 1.99
C ALA A 10 -24.53 20.20 2.06
N GLY A 11 -24.21 19.39 1.05
CA GLY A 11 -24.53 17.96 0.97
C GLY A 11 -24.51 17.55 -0.50
N LEU A 12 -23.90 16.46 -0.94
CA LEU A 12 -23.17 15.37 -0.30
C LEU A 12 -21.78 15.30 -0.96
N GLY A 13 -20.73 15.26 -0.15
CA GLY A 13 -19.41 14.86 -0.64
C GLY A 13 -19.40 13.36 -0.90
N GLU A 14 -19.51 12.97 -2.16
CA GLU A 14 -19.09 11.64 -2.59
C GLU A 14 -17.63 11.46 -2.17
N ARG A 15 -17.37 10.60 -1.17
CA ARG A 15 -16.02 10.15 -0.87
C ARG A 15 -15.55 9.30 -2.04
N ARG A 16 -15.04 9.94 -3.09
CA ARG A 16 -14.25 9.28 -4.13
C ARG A 16 -13.04 8.70 -3.43
N ALA A 17 -12.90 7.37 -3.46
CA ALA A 17 -11.64 6.72 -3.11
C ALA A 17 -10.51 7.42 -3.89
N PRO A 18 -9.32 7.62 -3.30
CA PRO A 18 -8.20 8.13 -4.07
C PRO A 18 -7.92 7.12 -5.18
N VAL A 19 -8.30 7.47 -6.41
CA VAL A 19 -7.73 6.83 -7.58
C VAL A 19 -6.29 7.30 -7.55
N LEU A 20 -5.39 6.44 -7.06
CA LEU A 20 -3.97 6.57 -7.28
C LEU A 20 -3.77 6.54 -8.80
N HIS A 21 -3.93 7.70 -9.45
CA HIS A 21 -3.36 7.95 -10.74
C HIS A 21 -1.86 8.00 -10.50
N ALA A 22 -1.23 6.83 -10.42
CA ALA A 22 0.16 6.72 -10.78
C ALA A 22 0.21 7.17 -12.23
N GLU A 23 0.62 8.42 -12.46
CA GLU A 23 1.12 8.81 -13.78
C GLU A 23 2.16 7.73 -14.14
N ALA A 24 1.86 6.97 -15.20
CA ALA A 24 2.80 6.00 -15.71
C ALA A 24 4.09 6.79 -16.00
N PRO A 25 5.22 6.46 -15.35
CA PRO A 25 6.45 7.20 -15.57
C PRO A 25 6.76 7.20 -17.07
N PRO A 26 7.26 8.31 -17.64
CA PRO A 26 7.66 8.35 -19.04
C PRO A 26 8.61 7.17 -19.30
N PRO A 27 8.59 6.54 -20.49
CA PRO A 27 9.40 5.36 -20.78
C PRO A 27 10.89 5.73 -20.76
N GLY A 28 11.46 5.64 -19.57
CA GLY A 28 12.86 5.46 -19.25
C GLY A 28 12.88 4.24 -18.36
N THR A 29 13.70 3.25 -18.73
CA THR A 29 13.85 2.02 -17.96
C THR A 29 14.29 2.35 -16.55
N PHE A 30 13.37 2.33 -15.58
CA PHE A 30 13.76 2.31 -14.18
C PHE A 30 14.41 0.94 -13.92
N LYS A 31 15.70 0.96 -13.59
CA LYS A 31 16.44 -0.24 -13.24
C LYS A 31 16.27 -0.47 -11.75
N ILE A 32 15.65 -1.59 -11.39
CA ILE A 32 15.62 -2.06 -10.00
C ILE A 32 16.99 -2.64 -9.69
N GLU A 33 17.72 -2.00 -8.77
CA GLU A 33 19.02 -2.49 -8.28
C GLU A 33 18.87 -2.91 -6.82
N ASN A 34 19.32 -4.13 -6.49
CA ASN A 34 19.29 -4.71 -5.15
C ASN A 34 17.92 -4.60 -4.45
N PRO A 35 16.84 -5.16 -5.03
CA PRO A 35 15.53 -5.17 -4.39
C PRO A 35 15.62 -5.91 -3.05
N LEU A 36 14.76 -5.57 -2.10
CA LEU A 36 14.55 -6.36 -0.88
C LEU A 36 13.32 -7.26 -1.03
N VAL A 37 12.27 -6.74 -1.65
CA VAL A 37 11.01 -7.42 -1.97
C VAL A 37 10.51 -6.93 -3.33
N ILE A 38 10.04 -7.84 -4.16
CA ILE A 38 9.31 -7.54 -5.40
C ILE A 38 7.96 -8.24 -5.31
N MET A 39 6.86 -7.48 -5.46
CA MET A 39 5.50 -8.03 -5.51
C MET A 39 4.80 -7.58 -6.78
N PHE A 40 4.11 -8.50 -7.44
CA PHE A 40 3.30 -8.22 -8.61
C PHE A 40 2.03 -9.08 -8.61
N ALA A 41 0.98 -8.57 -9.24
CA ALA A 41 -0.19 -9.39 -9.57
C ALA A 41 0.10 -10.14 -10.87
N ASP A 42 -0.14 -11.45 -10.89
CA ASP A 42 -0.14 -12.25 -12.11
C ASP A 42 -1.39 -11.93 -12.97
N PRO A 43 -1.51 -12.49 -14.19
CA PRO A 43 -2.68 -12.29 -15.04
C PRO A 43 -4.01 -12.77 -14.44
N ASN A 44 -3.98 -13.62 -13.40
CA ASN A 44 -5.15 -14.12 -12.70
C ASN A 44 -5.50 -13.26 -11.47
N GLY A 45 -4.72 -12.20 -11.18
CA GLY A 45 -4.88 -11.34 -10.02
C GLY A 45 -4.28 -11.92 -8.73
N GLU A 46 -3.56 -13.04 -8.81
CA GLU A 46 -2.86 -13.62 -7.67
C GLU A 46 -1.56 -12.85 -7.43
N VAL A 47 -1.26 -12.57 -6.17
CA VAL A 47 -0.04 -11.84 -5.80
C VAL A 47 1.14 -12.81 -5.76
N VAL A 48 2.16 -12.51 -6.55
CA VAL A 48 3.46 -13.19 -6.51
C VAL A 48 4.42 -12.32 -5.72
N CYS A 49 5.18 -12.93 -4.80
CA CYS A 49 6.16 -12.27 -3.97
C CYS A 49 7.54 -12.95 -4.11
N HIS A 50 8.55 -12.15 -4.43
CA HIS A 50 9.95 -12.57 -4.41
C HIS A 50 10.69 -11.76 -3.36
N ILE A 51 11.33 -12.47 -2.42
CA ILE A 51 12.22 -11.90 -1.43
C ILE A 51 13.64 -12.02 -1.98
N HIS A 52 14.36 -10.91 -2.07
CA HIS A 52 15.75 -10.94 -2.48
C HIS A 52 16.63 -10.69 -1.25
N PRO A 53 17.48 -11.66 -0.85
CA PRO A 53 18.31 -11.55 0.34
C PRO A 53 19.17 -10.28 0.29
N SER A 54 19.11 -9.48 1.35
CA SER A 54 20.02 -8.35 1.52
C SER A 54 21.42 -8.88 1.82
N GLU A 55 22.41 -8.45 1.03
CA GLU A 55 23.82 -8.75 1.31
C GLU A 55 24.28 -8.15 2.65
N ARG A 56 23.63 -7.08 3.11
CA ARG A 56 23.98 -6.37 4.35
C ARG A 56 23.37 -6.99 5.58
N CYS A 57 22.21 -7.64 5.44
CA CYS A 57 21.53 -8.24 6.59
C CYS A 57 20.64 -9.41 6.15
N PRO A 58 21.19 -10.63 6.08
CA PRO A 58 20.51 -11.81 5.52
C PRO A 58 19.53 -12.48 6.50
N THR A 59 19.12 -11.80 7.58
CA THR A 59 18.27 -12.37 8.64
C THR A 59 16.80 -12.00 8.46
N HIS A 60 15.91 -12.86 8.93
CA HIS A 60 14.47 -12.62 8.98
C HIS A 60 14.08 -11.38 9.79
N GLU A 61 14.90 -10.98 10.77
CA GLU A 61 14.70 -9.78 11.59
C GLU A 61 14.65 -8.51 10.72
N THR A 62 15.49 -8.44 9.69
CA THR A 62 15.52 -7.33 8.73
C THR A 62 14.22 -7.22 7.96
N TYR A 63 13.64 -8.36 7.60
CA TYR A 63 12.33 -8.40 6.94
C TYR A 63 11.20 -8.02 7.90
N GLY A 64 11.33 -8.31 9.19
CA GLY A 64 10.44 -7.78 10.22
C GLY A 64 10.45 -6.25 10.26
N LEU A 65 11.63 -5.63 10.18
CA LEU A 65 11.76 -4.17 10.09
C LEU A 65 11.21 -3.61 8.76
N LEU A 66 11.48 -4.30 7.64
CA LEU A 66 10.94 -3.93 6.33
C LEU A 66 9.40 -3.92 6.34
N ILE A 67 8.76 -4.90 6.99
CA ILE A 67 7.30 -4.92 7.14
C ILE A 67 6.81 -3.68 7.91
N ALA A 68 7.51 -3.28 8.98
CA ALA A 68 7.16 -2.06 9.70
C ALA A 68 7.30 -0.80 8.82
N ASP A 69 8.34 -0.73 7.98
CA ASP A 69 8.50 0.36 7.02
C ASP A 69 7.38 0.37 5.97
N LEU A 70 6.99 -0.80 5.46
CA LEU A 70 5.85 -0.93 4.55
C LEU A 70 4.55 -0.42 5.19
N VAL A 71 4.29 -0.75 6.45
CA VAL A 71 3.12 -0.23 7.18
C VAL A 71 3.16 1.30 7.25
N ARG A 72 4.30 1.90 7.58
CA ARG A 72 4.47 3.37 7.60
C ARG A 72 4.23 3.99 6.23
N HIS A 73 4.72 3.37 5.17
CA HIS A 73 4.54 3.85 3.80
C HIS A 73 3.08 3.77 3.35
N VAL A 74 2.39 2.66 3.63
CA VAL A 74 0.96 2.50 3.35
C VAL A 74 0.14 3.54 4.10
N ALA A 75 0.36 3.70 5.41
CA ALA A 75 -0.35 4.68 6.21
C ALA A 75 -0.27 6.10 5.60
N ARG A 76 0.94 6.53 5.20
CA ARG A 76 1.15 7.83 4.54
C ARG A 76 0.52 7.91 3.15
N ALA A 77 0.61 6.86 2.36
CA ALA A 77 0.10 6.84 0.99
C ALA A 77 -1.44 6.93 0.94
N PHE A 78 -2.12 6.38 1.95
CA PHE A 78 -3.58 6.35 2.04
C PHE A 78 -4.16 7.36 3.04
N ASP A 79 -3.33 8.19 3.66
CA ASP A 79 -3.73 9.19 4.68
C ASP A 79 -4.54 8.57 5.83
N VAL A 80 -4.06 7.45 6.36
CA VAL A 80 -4.64 6.72 7.51
C VAL A 80 -3.61 6.55 8.63
N SER A 81 -4.04 6.14 9.82
CA SER A 81 -3.08 5.87 10.90
C SER A 81 -2.34 4.56 10.68
N GLU A 82 -1.11 4.46 11.22
CA GLU A 82 -0.38 3.17 11.24
C GLU A 82 -1.17 2.09 11.99
N ALA A 83 -1.95 2.48 13.01
CA ALA A 83 -2.77 1.55 13.79
C ALA A 83 -3.85 0.89 12.93
N ASP A 84 -4.50 1.64 12.03
CA ASP A 84 -5.51 1.10 11.11
C ASP A 84 -4.90 0.05 10.17
N VAL A 85 -3.68 0.31 9.68
CA VAL A 85 -2.96 -0.65 8.82
C VAL A 85 -2.56 -1.89 9.62
N TRP A 86 -2.01 -1.71 10.83
CA TRP A 86 -1.67 -2.81 11.71
C TRP A 86 -2.88 -3.68 12.08
N GLU A 87 -4.06 -3.08 12.26
CA GLU A 87 -5.29 -3.82 12.51
C GLU A 87 -5.57 -4.83 11.39
N TRP A 88 -5.44 -4.41 10.13
CA TRP A 88 -5.62 -5.29 8.97
C TRP A 88 -4.54 -6.38 8.89
N VAL A 89 -3.28 -6.03 9.14
CA VAL A 89 -2.18 -7.01 9.18
C VAL A 89 -2.43 -8.07 10.27
N VAL A 90 -2.88 -7.66 11.45
CA VAL A 90 -3.18 -8.57 12.56
C VAL A 90 -4.37 -9.46 12.23
N LYS A 91 -5.43 -8.92 11.61
CA LYS A 91 -6.58 -9.72 11.14
C LYS A 91 -6.13 -10.81 10.17
N GLU A 92 -5.37 -10.45 9.14
CA GLU A 92 -4.87 -11.41 8.14
C GLU A 92 -3.89 -12.42 8.76
N ARG A 93 -3.04 -12.00 9.70
CA ARG A 93 -2.13 -12.90 10.43
C ARG A 93 -2.90 -13.99 11.20
N HIS A 94 -4.04 -13.66 11.80
CA HIS A 94 -4.85 -14.60 12.56
C HIS A 94 -5.80 -15.42 11.68
N TYR A 95 -6.25 -14.86 10.57
CA TYR A 95 -7.18 -15.49 9.64
C TYR A 95 -6.70 -15.26 8.20
N PRO A 96 -5.71 -16.02 7.71
CA PRO A 96 -5.15 -15.83 6.37
C PRO A 96 -6.22 -16.01 5.30
N THR A 97 -6.37 -14.99 4.46
CA THR A 97 -7.28 -14.98 3.30
C THR A 97 -6.53 -15.01 1.97
N THR A 98 -5.24 -14.69 1.99
CA THR A 98 -4.36 -14.70 0.81
C THR A 98 -3.61 -16.03 0.64
N LYS A 99 -3.32 -16.41 -0.60
CA LYS A 99 -2.60 -17.67 -0.93
C LYS A 99 -1.07 -17.54 -0.85
N ILE A 100 -0.55 -16.39 -0.43
CA ILE A 100 0.88 -16.08 -0.30
C ILE A 100 1.45 -16.71 0.99
N THR A 101 1.23 -18.01 1.19
CA THR A 101 1.69 -18.73 2.38
C THR A 101 2.74 -19.78 2.07
N ASN A 102 2.97 -20.08 0.78
CA ASN A 102 4.00 -21.01 0.37
C ASN A 102 5.32 -20.26 0.16
N PRO A 103 6.43 -20.74 0.74
CA PRO A 103 7.75 -20.17 0.45
C PRO A 103 8.04 -20.33 -1.05
N SER A 104 8.37 -19.22 -1.71
CA SER A 104 8.90 -19.17 -3.08
C SER A 104 10.39 -19.53 -3.11
#